data_AF-A0AAJ0LNB5-F1
#
_entry.id   AF-A0AAJ0LNB5-F1
#
_cell.length_a   1.000
_cell.length_b   1.000
_cell.length_c   1.000
_cell.angle_alpha   90.00
_cell.angle_beta   90.00
_cell.angle_gamma   90.00
#
_symmetry.space_group_name_H-M   'P 1'
#
loop_
_entity.id
_entity.type
_entity.pdbx_description
1 polymer ?
#
loop_
_entity_poly.entity_id
_entity_poly.type
_entity_poly.pdbx_seq_one_letter_code
_entity_poly.pdbx_strand_id
1 'polypeptide(L)'
;MPHMALYKLKLLDEFEVRTDGWSFDDFQNRLMDIWRGATRQDAASIINAAHREGRWPRTVRQYLLSRIEVAGHVEPELEATFIELSDSLTGQERAQWCRTATDTVH
;
A
#
# COMPACT_ATOMS: atom_id res chain seq x y z
N MET A 1 22.83 2.62 1.94
CA MET A 1 21.38 2.73 1.63
C MET A 1 21.01 1.51 0.83
N PRO A 2 20.02 0.69 1.24
CA PRO A 2 19.62 -0.43 0.40
C PRO A 2 19.00 0.14 -0.89
N HIS A 3 19.71 -0.01 -2.00
CA HIS A 3 19.20 0.41 -3.30
C HIS A 3 17.99 -0.45 -3.65
N MET A 4 16.79 0.14 -3.73
CA MET A 4 15.66 -0.54 -4.34
C MET A 4 16.04 -0.99 -5.75
N ALA A 5 15.71 -2.23 -6.09
CA ALA A 5 15.91 -2.73 -7.44
C ALA A 5 15.07 -1.92 -8.44
N LEU A 6 15.62 -1.69 -9.64
CA LEU A 6 14.99 -0.87 -10.67
C LEU A 6 13.56 -1.30 -11.03
N TYR A 7 13.25 -2.60 -10.96
CA TYR A 7 11.90 -3.09 -11.22
C TYR A 7 10.89 -2.65 -10.14
N LYS A 8 11.33 -2.52 -8.88
CA LYS A 8 10.48 -2.04 -7.76
C LYS A 8 10.15 -0.56 -7.94
N LEU A 9 11.13 0.22 -8.37
CA LEU A 9 10.95 1.64 -8.67
C LEU A 9 9.95 1.84 -9.82
N LYS A 10 10.12 1.10 -10.92
CA LYS A 10 9.19 1.16 -12.06
C LYS A 10 7.77 0.76 -11.69
N LEU A 11 7.63 -0.27 -10.84
CA LEU A 11 6.34 -0.69 -10.32
C LEU A 11 5.68 0.44 -9.51
N LEU A 12 6.41 1.05 -8.58
CA LEU A 12 5.89 2.16 -7.78
C LEU A 12 5.55 3.39 -8.65
N ASP A 13 6.40 3.73 -9.61
CA ASP A 13 6.14 4.81 -10.56
C ASP A 13 4.86 4.56 -11.39
N GLU A 14 4.66 3.31 -11.86
CA GLU A 14 3.46 2.90 -12.61
C GLU A 14 2.19 3.13 -11.79
N PHE A 15 2.19 2.75 -10.52
CA PHE A 15 1.00 2.88 -9.66
C PHE A 15 0.79 4.29 -9.10
N GLU A 16 1.83 5.11 -9.01
CA GLU A 16 1.72 6.49 -8.50
C GLU A 16 1.04 7.44 -9.49
N VAL A 17 1.25 7.20 -10.79
CA VAL A 17 0.61 7.97 -11.87
C VAL A 17 -0.78 7.44 -12.21
N ARG A 18 -1.12 6.25 -11.74
CA ARG A 18 -2.43 5.64 -11.94
C ARG A 18 -3.49 6.39 -11.14
N THR A 19 -4.56 6.73 -11.84
CA THR A 19 -5.75 7.40 -11.28
C THR A 19 -6.99 6.53 -11.36
N ASP A 20 -6.84 5.31 -11.87
CA ASP A 20 -7.89 4.30 -11.79
C ASP A 20 -7.97 3.76 -10.36
N GLY A 21 -9.16 3.33 -9.94
CA GLY A 21 -9.42 2.82 -8.58
C GLY A 21 -8.82 1.43 -8.36
N TRP A 22 -7.52 1.26 -8.60
CA TRP A 22 -6.81 0.01 -8.46
C TRP A 22 -6.72 -0.42 -7.00
N SER A 23 -6.59 -1.73 -6.78
CA SER A 23 -6.58 -2.37 -5.47
C SER A 23 -5.22 -3.02 -5.14
N PHE A 24 -5.00 -3.34 -3.86
CA PHE A 24 -3.78 -4.02 -3.42
C PHE A 24 -3.52 -5.33 -4.19
N ASP A 25 -4.58 -6.04 -4.62
CA ASP A 25 -4.48 -7.23 -5.46
C ASP A 25 -3.93 -6.92 -6.85
N ASP A 26 -4.32 -5.79 -7.47
CA ASP A 26 -3.76 -5.36 -8.76
C ASP A 26 -2.26 -5.11 -8.66
N PHE A 27 -1.81 -4.49 -7.56
CA PHE A 27 -0.40 -4.28 -7.28
C PHE A 27 0.35 -5.60 -7.10
N GLN A 28 -0.20 -6.52 -6.31
CA GLN A 28 0.41 -7.84 -6.08
C GLN A 28 0.49 -8.66 -7.37
N ASN A 29 -0.58 -8.69 -8.16
CA ASN A 29 -0.62 -9.38 -9.45
C ASN A 29 0.43 -8.82 -10.40
N ARG A 30 0.53 -7.49 -10.49
CA ARG A 30 1.54 -6.83 -11.32
C ARG A 30 2.97 -7.15 -10.86
N LEU A 31 3.21 -7.22 -9.55
CA LEU A 31 4.50 -7.63 -9.00
C LEU A 31 4.84 -9.08 -9.38
N MET A 32 3.87 -10.01 -9.28
CA MET A 32 4.05 -11.42 -9.65
C MET A 32 4.28 -11.61 -11.16
N ASP A 33 3.66 -10.79 -12.00
CA ASP A 33 3.89 -10.79 -13.45
C ASP A 33 5.33 -10.40 -13.80
N ILE A 34 5.87 -9.39 -13.12
CA ILE A 34 7.24 -8.91 -13.31
C ILE A 34 8.25 -9.89 -12.70
N TRP A 35 7.93 -10.46 -11.54
CA TRP A 35 8.79 -11.37 -10.80
C TRP A 35 8.02 -12.61 -10.35
N ARG A 36 8.18 -13.70 -11.11
CA ARG A 36 7.48 -15.00 -10.92
C ARG A 36 7.74 -15.72 -9.58
N GLY A 37 8.53 -15.13 -8.68
CA GLY A 37 8.76 -15.65 -7.32
C GLY A 37 8.38 -14.66 -6.23
N ALA A 38 7.81 -13.50 -6.60
CA ALA A 38 7.39 -12.51 -5.63
C ALA A 38 6.23 -13.04 -4.79
N THR A 39 6.25 -12.66 -3.51
CA THR A 39 5.22 -12.99 -2.55
C THR A 39 4.43 -11.75 -2.14
N ARG A 40 3.31 -11.96 -1.45
CA ARG A 40 2.55 -10.85 -0.85
C ARG A 40 3.39 -10.07 0.17
N GLN A 41 4.30 -10.77 0.85
CA GLN A 41 5.25 -10.16 1.77
C GLN A 41 6.25 -9.25 1.04
N ASP A 42 6.70 -9.63 -0.16
CA ASP A 42 7.55 -8.76 -0.97
C ASP A 42 6.83 -7.46 -1.36
N ALA A 43 5.53 -7.54 -1.67
CA ALA A 43 4.73 -6.35 -1.94
C ALA A 43 4.63 -5.44 -0.71
N ALA A 44 4.36 -6.01 0.47
CA ALA A 44 4.33 -5.27 1.73
C ALA A 44 5.68 -4.59 2.05
N SER A 45 6.79 -5.32 1.89
CA SER A 45 8.13 -4.79 2.07
C SER A 45 8.46 -3.66 1.07
N ILE A 46 7.98 -3.73 -0.17
CA ILE A 46 8.14 -2.65 -1.16
C ILE A 46 7.40 -1.39 -0.72
N ILE A 47 6.14 -1.52 -0.27
CA ILE A 47 5.33 -0.40 0.21
C ILE A 47 5.95 0.25 1.45
N ASN A 48 6.43 -0.55 2.39
CA ASN A 48 7.15 -0.05 3.56
C ASN A 48 8.41 0.74 3.19
N ALA A 49 9.18 0.24 2.24
CA ALA A 49 10.37 0.93 1.79
C ALA A 49 10.04 2.23 1.03
N ALA A 50 8.96 2.26 0.24
CA ALA A 50 8.46 3.48 -0.39
C ALA A 50 8.05 4.54 0.65
N HIS A 51 7.32 4.14 1.68
CA HIS A 51 6.94 5.01 2.80
C HIS A 51 8.16 5.56 3.54
N ARG A 52 9.13 4.70 3.87
CA ARG A 52 10.38 5.11 4.54
C ARG A 52 11.22 6.08 3.70
N GLU A 53 11.18 5.95 2.38
CA GLU A 53 11.83 6.91 1.47
C GLU A 53 11.04 8.23 1.36
N GLY A 54 9.80 8.30 1.86
CA GLY A 54 8.93 9.46 1.71
C GLY A 54 8.50 9.70 0.26
N ARG A 55 8.49 8.63 -0.57
CA ARG A 55 8.21 8.69 -2.01
C ARG A 55 6.99 7.82 -2.33
N TRP A 56 6.34 8.14 -3.46
CA TRP A 56 5.11 7.48 -3.91
C TRP A 56 3.95 7.48 -2.88
N PRO A 57 3.60 8.65 -2.31
CA PRO A 57 2.62 8.75 -1.23
C PRO A 57 1.23 8.29 -1.65
N ARG A 58 0.85 8.43 -2.93
CA ARG A 58 -0.46 7.97 -3.42
C ARG A 58 -0.49 6.45 -3.49
N THR A 59 0.59 5.83 -3.97
CA THR A 59 0.72 4.38 -4.08
C THR A 59 0.62 3.71 -2.74
N VAL A 60 1.41 4.18 -1.76
CA VAL A 60 1.38 3.65 -0.39
C VAL A 60 -0.02 3.77 0.20
N ARG A 61 -0.65 4.93 0.05
CA ARG A 61 -1.99 5.21 0.57
C ARG A 61 -3.06 4.30 -0.06
N GLN A 62 -3.12 4.23 -1.38
CA GLN A 62 -4.11 3.44 -2.11
C GLN A 62 -3.95 1.94 -1.84
N TYR A 63 -2.71 1.46 -1.74
CA TYR A 63 -2.43 0.07 -1.39
C TYR A 63 -2.98 -0.28 0.00
N LEU A 64 -2.71 0.54 1.01
CA LEU A 64 -3.19 0.31 2.37
C LEU A 64 -4.71 0.42 2.48
N LEU A 65 -5.31 1.40 1.80
CA LEU A 65 -6.76 1.60 1.75
C LEU A 65 -7.49 0.39 1.22
N SER A 66 -7.17 0.03 -0.03
CA SER A 66 -7.83 -1.08 -0.70
C SER A 66 -7.60 -2.40 0.03
N ARG A 67 -6.46 -2.54 0.72
CA ARG A 67 -6.21 -3.69 1.58
C ARG A 67 -7.15 -3.74 2.78
N ILE A 68 -7.39 -2.62 3.46
CA ILE A 68 -8.33 -2.59 4.58
C ILE A 68 -9.76 -2.80 4.10
N GLU A 69 -10.13 -2.19 2.98
CA GLU A 69 -11.47 -2.34 2.40
C GLU A 69 -11.77 -3.78 2.00
N VAL A 70 -10.78 -4.52 1.48
CA VAL A 70 -10.98 -5.90 1.02
C VAL A 70 -10.71 -6.94 2.10
N ALA A 71 -9.66 -6.77 2.91
CA ALA A 71 -9.21 -7.77 3.88
C ALA A 71 -9.66 -7.46 5.32
N GLY A 72 -10.09 -6.23 5.62
CA GLY A 72 -10.50 -5.81 6.97
C GLY A 72 -9.35 -5.70 7.99
N HIS A 73 -8.10 -5.98 7.58
CA HIS A 73 -6.94 -5.91 8.47
C HIS A 73 -5.65 -5.57 7.70
N VAL A 74 -4.67 -5.06 8.45
CA VAL A 74 -3.31 -4.77 7.96
C VAL A 74 -2.35 -5.76 8.62
N GLU A 75 -1.38 -6.27 7.86
CA GLU A 75 -0.32 -7.12 8.41
C GLU A 75 0.54 -6.33 9.41
N PRO A 76 1.11 -6.98 10.45
CA PRO A 76 1.95 -6.31 11.44
C PRO A 76 3.16 -5.60 10.80
N GLU A 77 3.64 -6.08 9.65
CA GLU A 77 4.74 -5.42 8.92
C GLU A 77 4.33 -4.03 8.39
N LEU A 78 3.06 -3.83 8.07
CA LEU A 78 2.53 -2.58 7.52
C LEU A 78 1.84 -1.72 8.59
N GLU A 79 1.65 -2.23 9.81
CA GLU A 79 0.92 -1.56 10.89
C GLU A 79 1.56 -0.22 11.29
N ALA A 80 2.89 -0.17 11.46
CA ALA A 80 3.59 1.08 11.77
C ALA A 80 3.41 2.12 10.66
N THR A 81 3.60 1.70 9.40
CA THR A 81 3.39 2.54 8.22
C THR A 81 1.95 3.05 8.14
N PHE A 82 0.98 2.19 8.46
CA PHE A 82 -0.43 2.55 8.50
C PHE A 82 -0.73 3.60 9.59
N ILE A 83 -0.18 3.44 10.80
CA ILE A 83 -0.36 4.41 11.90
C ILE A 83 0.25 5.76 11.52
N GLU A 84 1.50 5.77 11.06
CA GLU A 84 2.20 6.99 10.67
C GLU A 84 1.47 7.71 9.51
N LEU A 85 1.01 6.95 8.52
CA LEU A 85 0.28 7.52 7.40
C LEU A 85 -1.09 8.03 7.86
N SER A 86 -1.80 7.31 8.72
CA SER A 86 -3.08 7.74 9.30
C SER A 86 -2.98 9.01 10.14
N ASP A 87 -1.87 9.22 10.83
CA ASP A 87 -1.60 10.46 11.56
C ASP A 87 -1.26 11.62 10.63
N SER A 88 -0.71 11.33 9.44
CA SER A 88 -0.47 12.33 8.40
C SER A 88 -1.71 12.68 7.55
N LEU A 89 -2.79 11.90 7.65
CA LEU A 89 -4.03 12.12 6.92
C LEU A 89 -4.85 13.25 7.53
N THR A 90 -5.54 14.00 6.67
CA THR A 90 -6.54 14.98 7.14
C THR A 90 -7.69 14.25 7.83
N GLY A 91 -8.35 14.91 8.80
CA GLY A 91 -9.40 14.28 9.61
C GLY A 91 -10.55 13.66 8.79
N GLN A 92 -10.79 14.14 7.57
CA GLN A 92 -11.80 13.61 6.66
C GLN A 92 -11.39 12.28 6.03
N GLU A 93 -10.13 12.14 5.66
CA GLU A 93 -9.55 10.89 5.14
C GLU A 93 -9.43 9.85 6.26
N ARG A 94 -9.00 10.28 7.45
CA ARG A 94 -8.96 9.42 8.64
C ARG A 94 -10.36 8.93 9.04
N ALA A 95 -11.39 9.76 8.91
CA ALA A 95 -12.78 9.34 9.15
C ALA A 95 -13.30 8.36 8.10
N GLN A 96 -12.88 8.50 6.83
CA GLN A 96 -13.17 7.51 5.79
C GLN A 96 -12.56 6.14 6.15
N TRP A 97 -11.31 6.15 6.63
CA TRP A 97 -10.54 4.95 6.98
C TRP A 97 -11.06 4.25 8.25
N CYS A 98 -11.40 5.01 9.30
CA CYS A 98 -11.97 4.43 10.51
C CYS A 98 -13.37 3.85 10.25
N ARG A 99 -14.16 4.44 9.35
CA ARG A 99 -15.48 3.91 9.00
C ARG A 99 -15.39 2.57 8.28
N THR A 100 -14.54 2.44 7.26
CA THR A 100 -14.35 1.16 6.56
C THR A 100 -13.80 0.05 7.46
N ALA A 101 -12.90 0.36 8.40
CA ALA A 101 -12.43 -0.62 9.38
C ALA A 101 -13.50 -1.06 10.39
N THR A 102 -14.53 -0.24 10.65
CA THR A 102 -15.60 -0.55 11.62
C THR A 102 -16.77 -1.29 10.95
N ASP A 103 -17.00 -1.08 9.65
CA ASP A 103 -18.09 -1.72 8.88
C ASP A 103 -17.84 -3.19 8.51
N THR A 104 -16.60 -3.70 8.63
CA THR A 104 -16.26 -5.11 8.34
C THR A 104 -16.49 -6.07 9.52
N VAL A 105 -17.12 -5.59 10.61
CA VAL A 105 -17.51 -6.42 11.76
C VAL A 105 -19.04 -6.47 11.86
N HIS A 106 -19.70 -7.03 10.84
CA HIS A 106 -21.07 -7.52 10.99
C HIS A 106 -21.39 -8.71 10.10
#